data_AF-A0A1G3Q6F9-F1
#
_entry.id   AF-A0A1G3Q6F9-F1
#
_cell.length_a   1.000
_cell.length_b   1.000
_cell.length_c   1.000
_cell.angle_alpha   90.00
_cell.angle_beta   90.00
_cell.angle_gamma   90.00
#
_symmetry.space_group_name_H-M   'P 1'
#
loop_
_entity.id
_entity.type
_entity.pdbx_description
1 polymer ?
#
loop_
_entity_poly.entity_id
_entity_poly.type
_entity_poly.pdbx_seq_one_letter_code
_entity_poly.pdbx_strand_id
1 'polypeptide(L)'
;MRFWLPALLFTLLLGACGDSSRIPKPELAALSPKFIMEKGVDRYINYDEDGALYYYNSIIELWGDNPDAQEYVAWANYEIGFIRYTQSRYDLATQYFHKVLQINSPTKAPQVLAAKMLKKIEAKLNKNAPPPATNAAPVNIQPVN
;
A
#
# COMPACT_ATOMS: atom_id res chain seq x y z
N MET A 1 41.78 -31.12 23.97
CA MET A 1 40.58 -31.54 23.23
C MET A 1 39.68 -30.32 23.07
N ARG A 2 39.52 -29.82 21.82
CA ARG A 2 38.86 -28.55 21.49
C ARG A 2 37.36 -28.81 21.31
N PHE A 3 36.54 -28.28 22.21
CA PHE A 3 35.08 -28.23 22.06
C PHE A 3 34.73 -27.09 21.11
N TRP A 4 34.37 -27.42 19.87
CA TRP A 4 33.90 -26.44 18.89
C TRP A 4 32.69 -27.01 18.15
N LEU A 5 31.56 -27.10 18.85
CA LEU A 5 30.27 -27.47 18.26
C LEU A 5 29.13 -26.98 19.18
N PRO A 6 28.84 -25.67 19.19
CA PRO A 6 27.43 -25.29 19.15
C PRO A 6 27.24 -23.92 18.46
N ALA A 7 27.53 -23.82 17.16
CA ALA A 7 27.22 -22.60 16.40
C ALA A 7 26.35 -22.85 15.16
N LEU A 8 26.15 -24.12 14.78
CA LEU A 8 25.46 -24.46 13.54
C LEU A 8 23.99 -24.88 13.72
N LEU A 9 23.48 -24.92 14.96
CA LEU A 9 22.10 -25.34 15.24
C LEU A 9 21.12 -24.17 15.46
N PHE A 10 21.60 -22.92 15.51
CA PHE A 10 20.75 -21.75 15.80
C PHE A 10 20.31 -20.96 14.56
N THR A 11 20.82 -21.31 13.37
CA THR A 11 20.56 -20.57 12.12
C THR A 11 19.47 -21.17 11.23
N LEU A 12 18.74 -22.21 11.68
CA LEU A 12 17.80 -22.96 10.83
C LEU A 12 16.32 -22.85 11.23
N LEU A 13 15.95 -21.85 12.04
CA LEU A 13 14.58 -21.67 12.57
C LEU A 13 13.86 -20.39 12.10
N LEU A 14 14.36 -19.72 11.05
CA LEU A 14 13.68 -18.55 10.44
C LEU A 14 13.08 -18.87 9.06
N GLY A 15 13.06 -20.15 8.67
CA GLY A 15 12.56 -20.59 7.38
C GLY A 15 11.07 -20.90 7.38
N ALA A 16 10.31 -20.00 6.75
CA ALA A 16 9.02 -20.25 6.10
C ALA A 16 7.76 -20.42 6.97
N CYS A 17 7.19 -19.28 7.39
CA CYS A 17 5.72 -19.14 7.36
C CYS A 17 5.28 -18.86 5.92
N GLY A 18 5.47 -19.84 5.02
CA GLY A 18 4.81 -19.81 3.72
C GLY A 18 3.35 -20.18 3.94
N ASP A 19 2.47 -19.18 4.08
CA ASP A 19 1.06 -19.42 4.33
C ASP A 19 0.40 -20.12 3.11
N SER A 20 0.27 -21.44 3.22
CA SER A 20 -0.30 -22.33 2.21
C SER A 20 -1.81 -22.19 2.03
N SER A 21 -2.45 -21.21 2.69
CA SER A 21 -3.91 -21.01 2.63
C SER A 21 -4.39 -20.02 1.55
N ARG A 22 -3.50 -19.53 0.67
CA ARG A 22 -3.88 -18.65 -0.44
C ARG A 22 -4.42 -19.45 -1.61
N ILE A 23 -5.57 -19.02 -2.14
CA ILE A 23 -6.11 -19.58 -3.39
C ILE A 23 -5.18 -19.19 -4.55
N PRO A 24 -4.68 -20.13 -5.37
CA PRO A 24 -3.81 -19.81 -6.50
C PRO A 24 -4.48 -18.93 -7.56
N LYS A 25 -3.71 -18.07 -8.24
CA LYS A 25 -4.24 -17.16 -9.28
C LYS A 25 -5.08 -17.83 -10.39
N PRO A 26 -4.71 -19.02 -10.92
CA PRO A 26 -5.55 -19.69 -11.91
C PRO A 26 -6.95 -20.04 -11.40
N GLU A 27 -7.08 -20.38 -10.11
CA GLU A 27 -8.37 -20.65 -9.48
C GLU A 27 -9.12 -19.35 -9.19
N LEU A 28 -8.43 -18.29 -8.77
CA LEU A 28 -9.02 -16.96 -8.59
C LEU A 28 -9.63 -16.38 -9.87
N ALA A 29 -9.05 -16.69 -11.04
CA ALA A 29 -9.57 -16.21 -12.33
C ALA A 29 -10.99 -16.74 -12.64
N ALA A 30 -11.41 -17.84 -12.00
CA ALA A 30 -12.75 -18.39 -12.13
C ALA A 30 -13.75 -17.82 -11.09
N LEU A 31 -13.30 -16.98 -10.16
CA LEU A 31 -14.09 -16.44 -9.06
C LEU A 31 -14.44 -14.96 -9.31
N SER A 32 -15.55 -14.50 -8.73
CA SER A 32 -15.96 -13.10 -8.89
C SER A 32 -15.01 -12.12 -8.17
N PRO A 33 -14.79 -10.90 -8.70
CA PRO A 33 -14.01 -9.86 -8.02
C PRO A 33 -14.52 -9.58 -6.59
N LYS A 34 -15.84 -9.69 -6.37
CA LYS A 34 -16.46 -9.56 -5.06
C LYS A 34 -15.94 -10.60 -4.07
N PHE A 35 -15.94 -11.87 -4.45
CA PHE A 35 -15.46 -12.94 -3.59
C PHE A 35 -13.97 -12.75 -3.26
N ILE A 36 -13.17 -12.37 -4.25
CA ILE A 36 -11.74 -12.10 -4.05
C ILE A 36 -11.54 -10.91 -3.10
N MET A 37 -12.37 -9.87 -3.22
CA MET A 37 -12.37 -8.72 -2.30
C MET A 37 -12.67 -9.13 -0.87
N GLU A 38 -13.71 -9.95 -0.66
CA GLU A 38 -14.08 -10.47 0.66
C GLU A 38 -12.92 -11.25 1.29
N LYS A 39 -12.20 -12.06 0.51
CA LYS A 39 -10.98 -12.73 1.00
C LYS A 39 -9.88 -11.75 1.40
N GLY A 40 -9.67 -10.69 0.62
CA GLY A 40 -8.71 -9.63 0.99
C GLY A 40 -9.09 -8.95 2.31
N VAL A 41 -10.36 -8.63 2.49
CA VAL A 41 -10.89 -8.04 3.73
C VAL A 41 -10.71 -8.99 4.91
N ASP A 42 -11.08 -10.26 4.75
CA ASP A 42 -10.91 -11.30 5.78
C ASP A 42 -9.44 -11.41 6.22
N ARG A 43 -8.49 -11.38 5.29
CA ARG A 43 -7.07 -11.38 5.63
C ARG A 43 -6.66 -10.13 6.42
N TYR A 44 -7.10 -8.96 5.96
CA TYR A 44 -6.76 -7.70 6.59
C TYR A 44 -7.28 -7.59 8.02
N ILE A 45 -8.53 -7.99 8.29
CA ILE A 45 -9.09 -7.98 9.65
C ILE A 45 -8.40 -8.97 10.59
N ASN A 46 -7.75 -10.01 10.03
CA ASN A 46 -6.92 -10.96 10.76
C ASN A 46 -5.44 -10.54 10.84
N TYR A 47 -5.13 -9.28 10.56
CA TYR A 47 -3.78 -8.70 10.59
C TYR A 47 -2.79 -9.33 9.59
N ASP A 48 -3.28 -10.11 8.61
CA ASP A 48 -2.49 -10.65 7.51
C ASP A 48 -2.47 -9.67 6.33
N GLU A 49 -1.65 -8.63 6.46
CA GLU A 49 -1.52 -7.60 5.42
C GLU A 49 -0.96 -8.18 4.10
N ASP A 50 -0.04 -9.14 4.16
CA ASP A 50 0.54 -9.75 2.97
C ASP A 50 -0.50 -10.59 2.21
N GLY A 51 -1.35 -11.34 2.92
CA GLY A 51 -2.48 -12.05 2.35
C GLY A 51 -3.55 -11.11 1.79
N ALA A 52 -3.85 -10.01 2.47
CA ALA A 52 -4.77 -9.00 1.98
C ALA A 52 -4.28 -8.39 0.65
N LEU A 53 -3.01 -7.96 0.63
CA LEU A 53 -2.35 -7.45 -0.56
C LEU A 53 -2.34 -8.46 -1.70
N TYR A 54 -2.15 -9.75 -1.43
CA TYR A 54 -2.23 -10.78 -2.45
C TYR A 54 -3.60 -10.80 -3.15
N TYR A 55 -4.70 -10.79 -2.39
CA TYR A 55 -6.03 -10.82 -2.97
C TYR A 55 -6.39 -9.51 -3.69
N TYR A 56 -6.08 -8.35 -3.10
CA TYR A 56 -6.35 -7.06 -3.75
C TYR A 56 -5.56 -6.89 -5.05
N ASN A 57 -4.27 -7.26 -5.09
CA ASN A 57 -3.50 -7.21 -6.34
C ASN A 57 -4.06 -8.20 -7.37
N SER A 58 -4.55 -9.37 -6.94
CA SER A 58 -5.16 -10.34 -7.85
C SER A 58 -6.42 -9.79 -8.54
N ILE A 59 -7.21 -8.95 -7.87
CA ILE A 59 -8.34 -8.26 -8.51
C ILE A 59 -7.84 -7.34 -9.63
N ILE A 60 -6.82 -6.53 -9.36
CA ILE A 60 -6.27 -5.58 -10.34
C ILE A 60 -5.67 -6.33 -11.54
N GLU A 61 -4.92 -7.41 -11.29
CA GLU A 61 -4.27 -8.17 -12.34
C GLU A 61 -5.24 -8.95 -13.23
N LEU A 62 -6.25 -9.60 -12.63
CA LEU A 62 -7.17 -10.49 -13.35
C LEU A 62 -8.36 -9.73 -13.96
N TRP A 63 -8.74 -8.59 -13.39
CA TRP A 63 -9.97 -7.90 -13.72
C TRP A 63 -9.79 -6.41 -14.04
N GLY A 64 -8.56 -5.88 -14.05
CA GLY A 64 -8.27 -4.46 -14.24
C GLY A 64 -8.87 -3.86 -15.52
N ASP A 65 -8.84 -4.63 -16.61
CA ASP A 65 -9.37 -4.22 -17.92
C ASP A 65 -10.86 -4.54 -18.11
N ASN A 66 -11.50 -5.20 -17.14
CA ASN A 66 -12.91 -5.56 -17.22
C ASN A 66 -13.81 -4.38 -16.77
N PRO A 67 -14.67 -3.84 -17.66
CA PRO A 67 -15.56 -2.72 -17.32
C PRO A 67 -16.55 -3.01 -16.19
N ASP A 68 -17.01 -4.26 -16.07
CA ASP A 68 -18.00 -4.66 -15.05
C ASP A 68 -17.35 -4.84 -13.66
N ALA A 69 -16.02 -4.93 -13.61
CA ALA A 69 -15.27 -5.11 -12.37
C ALA A 69 -14.75 -3.79 -11.76
N GLN A 70 -14.98 -2.65 -12.40
CA GLN A 70 -14.34 -1.37 -12.04
C GLN A 70 -14.64 -0.91 -10.61
N GLU A 71 -15.78 -1.31 -10.04
CA GLU A 71 -16.05 -1.09 -8.61
C GLU A 71 -15.02 -1.77 -7.71
N TYR A 72 -14.76 -3.06 -7.94
CA TYR A 72 -13.82 -3.83 -7.13
C TYR A 72 -12.37 -3.47 -7.44
N VAL A 73 -12.05 -3.07 -8.67
CA VAL A 73 -10.72 -2.53 -9.02
C VAL A 73 -10.45 -1.22 -8.29
N ALA A 74 -11.46 -0.33 -8.16
CA ALA A 74 -11.35 0.90 -7.39
C ALA A 74 -11.14 0.62 -5.89
N TRP A 75 -11.95 -0.26 -5.30
CA TRP A 75 -11.78 -0.66 -3.91
C TRP A 75 -10.43 -1.34 -3.66
N ALA A 76 -9.95 -2.21 -4.56
CA ALA A 76 -8.68 -2.90 -4.39
C ALA A 76 -7.51 -1.91 -4.38
N ASN A 77 -7.51 -0.93 -5.29
CA ASN A 77 -6.52 0.14 -5.27
C ASN A 77 -6.62 0.98 -3.98
N TYR A 78 -7.83 1.27 -3.50
CA TYR A 78 -8.01 2.00 -2.24
C TYR A 78 -7.44 1.24 -1.05
N GLU A 79 -7.77 -0.05 -0.90
CA GLU A 79 -7.31 -0.87 0.23
C GLU A 79 -5.79 -1.05 0.21
N ILE A 80 -5.18 -1.25 -0.96
CA ILE A 80 -3.71 -1.28 -1.07
C ILE A 80 -3.13 0.07 -0.65
N GLY A 81 -3.69 1.19 -1.12
CA GLY A 81 -3.28 2.52 -0.72
C GLY A 81 -3.39 2.75 0.79
N PHE A 82 -4.45 2.24 1.41
CA PHE A 82 -4.69 2.32 2.85
C PHE A 82 -3.66 1.51 3.65
N ILE A 83 -3.35 0.28 3.25
CA ILE A 83 -2.29 -0.54 3.85
C ILE A 83 -0.93 0.15 3.73
N ARG A 84 -0.60 0.73 2.57
CA ARG A 84 0.66 1.50 2.43
C ARG A 84 0.68 2.74 3.32
N TYR A 85 -0.47 3.40 3.50
CA TYR A 85 -0.60 4.53 4.40
C TYR A 85 -0.37 4.13 5.86
N THR A 86 -0.92 3.00 6.34
CA THR A 86 -0.69 2.53 7.72
C THR A 86 0.77 2.16 7.97
N GLN A 87 1.46 1.67 6.93
CA GLN A 87 2.90 1.41 6.93
C GLN A 87 3.79 2.66 6.80
N SER A 88 3.20 3.87 6.83
CA SER A 88 3.89 5.14 6.60
C SER A 88 4.62 5.25 5.24
N ARG A 89 4.25 4.41 4.27
CA ARG A 89 4.74 4.45 2.87
C ARG A 89 3.87 5.42 2.08
N TYR A 90 3.97 6.71 2.41
CA TYR A 90 3.06 7.74 1.88
C TYR A 90 3.21 7.99 0.39
N ASP A 91 4.40 7.79 -0.16
CA ASP A 91 4.70 7.81 -1.59
C ASP A 91 3.91 6.73 -2.34
N LEU A 92 3.95 5.49 -1.87
CA LEU A 92 3.22 4.38 -2.46
C LEU A 92 1.71 4.54 -2.25
N ALA A 93 1.28 4.92 -1.05
CA ALA A 93 -0.13 5.17 -0.74
C ALA A 93 -0.74 6.21 -1.69
N THR A 94 -0.01 7.31 -1.91
CA THR A 94 -0.41 8.38 -2.82
C THR A 94 -0.60 7.88 -4.25
N GLN A 95 0.29 7.02 -4.76
CA GLN A 95 0.16 6.44 -6.09
C GLN A 95 -1.13 5.63 -6.24
N TYR A 96 -1.41 4.74 -5.28
CA TYR A 96 -2.62 3.93 -5.31
C TYR A 96 -3.89 4.78 -5.16
N PHE A 97 -3.91 5.77 -4.27
CA PHE A 97 -5.07 6.67 -4.14
C PHE A 97 -5.33 7.48 -5.42
N HIS A 98 -4.29 7.93 -6.14
CA HIS A 98 -4.48 8.58 -7.44
C HIS A 98 -5.05 7.62 -8.49
N LYS A 99 -4.64 6.34 -8.51
CA LYS A 99 -5.25 5.33 -9.40
C LYS A 99 -6.75 5.19 -9.13
N VAL A 100 -7.18 5.19 -7.87
CA VAL A 100 -8.62 5.16 -7.51
C VAL A 100 -9.38 6.31 -8.17
N LEU A 101 -8.81 7.52 -8.18
CA LEU A 101 -9.44 8.70 -8.78
C LEU A 101 -9.58 8.62 -10.31
N GLN A 102 -8.77 7.79 -10.96
CA GLN A 102 -8.79 7.58 -12.41
C GLN A 102 -9.74 6.46 -12.84
N ILE A 103 -10.18 5.60 -11.90
CA ILE A 103 -11.05 4.46 -12.19
C ILE A 103 -12.50 4.90 -12.32
N ASN A 104 -13.15 4.49 -13.43
CA ASN A 104 -14.56 4.73 -13.67
C ASN A 104 -15.45 3.70 -12.95
N SER A 105 -15.47 3.75 -11.63
CA SER A 105 -16.37 2.93 -10.81
C SER A 105 -17.81 3.47 -10.86
N PRO A 106 -18.83 2.59 -10.87
CA PRO A 106 -20.24 2.98 -10.76
C PRO A 106 -20.54 3.74 -9.46
N THR A 107 -19.83 3.43 -8.38
CA THR A 107 -19.92 4.16 -7.10
C THR A 107 -18.72 5.08 -6.92
N LYS A 108 -18.94 6.27 -6.33
CA LYS A 108 -17.87 7.25 -6.04
C LYS A 108 -17.25 7.10 -4.65
N ALA A 109 -17.71 6.12 -3.86
CA ALA A 109 -17.24 5.92 -2.49
C ALA A 109 -15.72 5.75 -2.37
N PRO A 110 -15.04 4.85 -3.13
CA PRO A 110 -13.59 4.71 -2.99
C PRO A 110 -12.83 5.98 -3.42
N GLN A 111 -13.34 6.74 -4.39
CA GLN A 111 -12.73 8.02 -4.81
C GLN A 111 -12.83 9.09 -3.72
N VAL A 112 -14.00 9.22 -3.07
CA VAL A 112 -14.18 10.17 -1.97
C VAL A 112 -13.23 9.85 -0.82
N LEU A 113 -13.09 8.57 -0.47
CA LEU A 113 -12.17 8.15 0.58
C LEU A 113 -10.70 8.34 0.17
N ALA A 114 -10.32 7.98 -1.06
CA ALA A 114 -8.98 8.20 -1.59
C ALA A 114 -8.60 9.70 -1.56
N ALA A 115 -9.47 10.58 -2.02
CA ALA A 115 -9.25 12.03 -1.98
C ALA A 115 -9.08 12.55 -0.54
N LYS A 116 -9.86 12.02 0.42
CA LYS A 116 -9.70 12.35 1.84
C LYS A 116 -8.35 11.89 2.37
N MET A 117 -7.90 10.70 1.99
CA MET A 117 -6.61 10.16 2.41
C MET A 117 -5.43 10.93 1.83
N LEU A 118 -5.52 11.38 0.57
CA LEU A 118 -4.52 12.26 -0.05
C LEU A 118 -4.35 13.56 0.73
N LYS A 119 -5.44 14.26 1.07
CA LYS A 119 -5.40 15.46 1.93
C LYS A 119 -4.77 15.18 3.30
N LYS A 120 -5.04 14.00 3.87
CA LYS A 120 -4.47 13.59 5.16
C LYS A 120 -2.97 13.35 5.06
N ILE A 121 -2.49 12.76 3.97
CA ILE A 121 -1.06 12.58 3.70
C ILE A 121 -0.38 13.93 3.54
N GLU A 122 -0.93 14.82 2.72
CA GLU A 122 -0.41 16.17 2.50
C GLU A 122 -0.27 16.94 3.82
N ALA A 123 -1.32 16.96 4.65
CA ALA A 123 -1.29 17.62 5.95
C ALA A 123 -0.20 17.04 6.89
N LYS A 124 0.03 15.73 6.85
CA LYS A 124 1.10 15.08 7.65
C LYS A 124 2.49 15.48 7.16
N LEU A 125 2.70 15.49 5.84
CA LEU A 125 3.99 15.85 5.25
C LEU A 125 4.31 17.34 5.50
N ASN A 126 3.32 18.22 5.36
CA ASN A 126 3.48 19.65 5.62
C ASN A 126 3.76 19.95 7.10
N LYS A 127 3.11 19.24 8.03
CA LYS A 127 3.40 19.36 9.47
C LYS A 127 4.82 18.92 9.83
N ASN A 128 5.35 17.94 9.10
CA ASN A 128 6.66 17.35 9.34
C ASN A 128 7.77 18.00 8.49
N ALA A 129 7.44 18.99 7.66
CA ALA A 129 8.43 19.74 6.89
C ALA A 129 9.37 20.47 7.86
N PRO A 130 10.70 20.45 7.62
CA PRO A 130 11.62 21.31 8.35
C PRO A 130 11.12 22.75 8.27
N PRO A 131 11.23 23.56 9.34
CA PRO A 131 10.90 24.96 9.26
C PRO A 131 11.66 25.60 8.08
N PRO A 132 11.01 26.51 7.32
CA PRO A 132 11.68 27.17 6.20
C PRO A 132 12.98 27.78 6.71
N ALA A 133 14.07 27.61 5.96
CA ALA A 133 15.38 28.10 6.34
C ALA A 133 15.35 29.63 6.49
N THR A 134 15.03 30.11 7.68
CA THR A 134 15.19 31.50 8.08
C THR A 134 16.69 31.72 8.27
N ASN A 135 17.39 32.04 7.18
CA ASN A 135 18.65 32.78 7.12
C ASN A 135 19.09 32.94 5.65
N ALA A 136 18.33 33.71 4.86
CA ALA A 136 18.99 34.51 3.83
C ALA A 136 19.56 35.72 4.58
N ALA A 137 20.84 35.67 4.93
CA ALA A 137 21.55 36.82 5.47
C ALA A 137 21.33 38.02 4.52
N PRO A 138 21.11 39.25 5.04
CA PRO A 138 20.99 40.42 4.18
C PRO A 138 22.25 40.52 3.33
N VAL A 139 22.08 40.55 2.01
CA VAL A 139 23.15 40.85 1.06
C VAL A 139 23.67 42.23 1.40
N ASN A 140 24.79 42.29 2.12
CA ASN A 140 25.50 43.53 2.40
C ASN A 140 26.22 43.94 1.12
N ILE A 141 25.55 44.72 0.28
CA ILE A 141 26.16 45.37 -0.87
C ILE A 141 26.99 46.54 -0.31
N GLN A 142 28.27 46.31 -0.02
CA GLN A 142 29.18 47.43 0.22
C GLN A 142 29.50 48.10 -1.12
N PRO A 143 29.42 49.44 -1.20
CA PRO A 143 29.79 50.15 -2.42
C PRO A 143 31.29 50.03 -2.65
N VAL A 144 31.65 49.70 -3.89
CA VAL A 144 33.03 49.70 -4.38
C VAL A 144 33.47 51.16 -4.50
N ASN A 145 34.53 51.54 -3.78
CA ASN A 145 35.22 52.83 -3.95
C ASN A 145 36.14 52.77 -5.18
#